data_AF-A0A844HHS4-F1
#
_entry.id   AF-A0A844HHS4-F1
#
_cell.length_a   1.000
_cell.length_b   1.000
_cell.length_c   1.000
_cell.angle_alpha   90.00
_cell.angle_beta   90.00
_cell.angle_gamma   90.00
#
_symmetry.space_group_name_H-M   'P 1'
#
loop_
_entity.id
_entity.type
_entity.pdbx_description
1 polymer ?
#
loop_
_entity_poly.entity_id
_entity_poly.type
_entity_poly.pdbx_seq_one_letter_code
_entity_poly.pdbx_strand_id
1 'polypeptide(L)'
;MSMKQILLPLVAALAVGFGFMAFDKSRGAEWVVSPQEIAEAKAAGSTGVESRPGTVTVLPIRSETADALPVKWAIAGIAAGALVFSSMRRRKRAA
;
A
#
# COMPACT_ATOMS: atom_id res chain seq x y z
N MET A 1 -30.05 -9.25 -7.88
CA MET A 1 -28.97 -8.26 -7.71
C MET A 1 -28.65 -7.72 -9.10
N SER A 2 -28.68 -6.41 -9.33
CA SER A 2 -28.38 -5.89 -10.68
C SER A 2 -26.87 -5.85 -10.92
N MET A 3 -26.44 -5.92 -12.19
CA MET A 3 -25.02 -5.86 -12.56
C MET A 3 -24.29 -4.65 -11.93
N LYS A 4 -24.96 -3.49 -11.89
CA LYS A 4 -24.44 -2.26 -11.27
C LYS A 4 -24.19 -2.42 -9.76
N GLN A 5 -25.01 -3.21 -9.06
CA GLN A 5 -24.86 -3.48 -7.62
C GLN A 5 -23.65 -4.38 -7.29
N ILE A 6 -23.04 -5.01 -8.30
CA ILE A 6 -21.83 -5.82 -8.17
C ILE A 6 -20.62 -5.04 -8.66
N LEU A 7 -20.74 -4.42 -9.84
CA LEU A 7 -19.62 -3.72 -10.47
C LEU A 7 -19.16 -2.48 -9.68
N LEU A 8 -20.07 -1.63 -9.20
CA LEU A 8 -19.65 -0.41 -8.48
C LEU A 8 -18.85 -0.72 -7.19
N PRO A 9 -19.30 -1.62 -6.30
CA PRO A 9 -18.52 -2.04 -5.15
C PRO A 9 -17.18 -2.69 -5.52
N LEU A 10 -17.15 -3.50 -6.58
CA LEU A 10 -15.94 -4.15 -7.04
C LEU A 10 -14.91 -3.12 -7.53
N VAL A 11 -15.32 -2.18 -8.37
CA VAL A 11 -14.45 -1.11 -8.86
C VAL A 11 -13.95 -0.26 -7.69
N ALA A 12 -14.81 0.09 -6.74
CA ALA A 12 -14.40 0.84 -5.55
C ALA A 12 -13.38 0.07 -4.70
N ALA A 13 -13.57 -1.23 -4.50
CA ALA A 13 -12.65 -2.07 -3.75
C ALA A 13 -11.27 -2.13 -4.39
N LEU A 14 -11.22 -2.36 -5.71
CA LEU A 14 -9.97 -2.39 -6.47
C LEU A 14 -9.29 -1.02 -6.47
N ALA A 15 -10.04 0.06 -6.74
CA ALA A 15 -9.49 1.41 -6.78
C ALA A 15 -8.85 1.81 -5.44
N VAL A 16 -9.50 1.52 -4.31
CA VAL A 16 -8.96 1.85 -2.99
C VAL A 16 -7.77 0.94 -2.64
N GLY A 17 -7.88 -0.37 -2.86
CA GLY A 17 -6.78 -1.31 -2.56
C GLY A 17 -5.51 -0.98 -3.35
N PHE A 18 -5.63 -0.81 -4.68
CA PHE A 18 -4.51 -0.42 -5.52
C PHE A 18 -4.02 1.01 -5.26
N GLY A 19 -4.92 1.92 -4.87
CA GLY A 19 -4.54 3.28 -4.47
C GLY A 19 -3.62 3.28 -3.25
N PHE A 20 -3.96 2.53 -2.20
CA PHE A 20 -3.09 2.37 -1.02
C PHE A 20 -1.78 1.68 -1.36
N MET A 21 -1.81 0.65 -2.21
CA MET A 21 -0.60 -0.01 -2.69
C MET A 21 0.34 0.97 -3.40
N ALA A 22 -0.18 1.75 -4.34
CA ALA A 22 0.62 2.73 -5.09
C ALA A 22 1.20 3.80 -4.16
N PHE A 23 0.42 4.27 -3.19
CA PHE A 23 0.84 5.26 -2.20
C PHE A 23 1.92 4.73 -1.24
N ASP A 24 1.78 3.52 -0.73
CA ASP A 24 2.78 2.92 0.16
C ASP A 24 4.09 2.63 -0.59
N LYS A 25 3.98 2.16 -1.84
CA LYS A 25 5.15 1.92 -2.70
C LYS A 25 5.90 3.20 -3.06
N SER A 26 5.19 4.28 -3.36
CA SER A 26 5.83 5.56 -3.68
C SER A 26 6.55 6.19 -2.49
N ARG A 27 6.16 5.83 -1.27
CA ARG A 27 6.83 6.25 -0.02
C ARG A 27 7.92 5.28 0.46
N GLY A 28 8.17 4.20 -0.27
CA GLY A 28 9.15 3.20 0.15
C GLY A 28 8.77 2.46 1.44
N ALA A 29 7.47 2.38 1.81
CA ALA A 29 7.02 1.76 3.06
C ALA A 29 7.40 0.26 3.20
N GLU A 30 7.82 -0.33 2.09
CA GLU A 30 8.36 -1.68 1.98
C GLU A 30 9.79 -1.83 2.56
N TRP A 31 10.48 -0.72 2.82
CA TRP A 31 11.91 -0.67 3.10
C TRP A 31 12.20 0.18 4.33
N VAL A 32 13.14 -0.30 5.15
CA VAL A 32 13.82 0.52 6.18
C VAL A 32 15.02 1.24 5.54
N VAL A 33 15.72 0.54 4.64
CA VAL A 33 16.71 1.13 3.73
C VAL A 33 16.45 0.55 2.34
N SER A 34 16.11 1.40 1.39
CA SER A 34 15.73 1.01 0.05
C SER A 34 16.95 0.72 -0.84
N PRO A 35 16.78 -0.09 -1.90
CA PRO A 35 17.81 -0.26 -2.92
C PRO A 35 18.25 1.05 -3.58
N GLN A 36 17.31 2.00 -3.74
CA GLN A 36 17.58 3.32 -4.31
C GLN A 36 18.51 4.13 -3.41
N GLU A 37 18.24 4.20 -2.10
CA GLU A 37 19.09 4.91 -1.15
C GLU A 37 20.52 4.32 -1.09
N ILE A 38 20.65 2.99 -1.17
CA ILE A 38 21.97 2.34 -1.26
C ILE A 38 22.70 2.72 -2.56
N ALA A 39 22.00 2.75 -3.69
CA ALA A 39 22.58 3.11 -4.98
C ALA A 39 23.03 4.57 -4.99
N GLU A 40 22.23 5.47 -4.43
CA GLU A 40 22.55 6.90 -4.28
C GLU A 40 23.75 7.11 -3.36
N ALA A 41 23.80 6.42 -2.21
CA ALA A 41 24.93 6.49 -1.30
C ALA A 41 26.23 6.03 -1.98
N LYS A 42 26.18 4.93 -2.75
CA LYS A 42 27.32 4.45 -3.54
C LYS A 42 27.72 5.41 -4.64
N ALA A 43 26.76 6.03 -5.32
CA ALA A 43 27.03 7.05 -6.33
C ALA A 43 27.67 8.31 -5.72
N ALA A 44 27.31 8.66 -4.48
CA ALA A 44 27.91 9.76 -3.73
C ALA A 44 29.28 9.42 -3.11
N GLY A 45 29.84 8.24 -3.39
CA GLY A 45 31.14 7.80 -2.87
C GLY A 45 31.10 7.22 -1.45
N SER A 46 29.91 7.03 -0.86
CA SER A 46 29.75 6.36 0.43
C SER A 46 29.65 4.84 0.24
N THR A 47 30.09 4.07 1.23
CA THR A 47 30.00 2.60 1.18
C THR A 47 28.56 2.08 1.34
N GLY A 48 27.68 2.88 1.93
CA GLY A 48 26.27 2.59 2.17
C GLY A 48 25.55 3.73 2.89
N VAL A 49 24.38 3.45 3.46
CA VAL A 49 23.55 4.42 4.19
C VAL A 49 23.75 4.24 5.70
N GLU A 50 24.01 5.31 6.43
CA GLU A 50 24.04 5.25 7.90
C GLU A 50 22.60 5.16 8.44
N SER A 51 22.21 3.98 8.91
CA SER A 51 20.84 3.71 9.39
C SER A 51 20.70 3.85 10.91
N ARG A 52 21.82 3.76 11.64
CA ARG A 52 21.94 3.97 13.09
C ARG A 52 23.33 4.57 13.37
N PRO A 53 23.52 5.32 14.47
CA PRO A 53 24.82 5.89 14.81
C PRO A 53 25.93 4.83 14.75
N GLY A 54 26.91 5.04 13.87
CA GLY A 54 28.04 4.13 13.67
C GLY A 54 27.73 2.82 12.95
N THR A 55 26.53 2.64 12.39
CA THR A 55 26.14 1.46 11.60
C THR A 55 25.86 1.83 10.15
N VAL A 56 26.69 1.33 9.23
CA VAL A 56 26.50 1.53 7.79
C VAL A 56 25.82 0.31 7.18
N THR A 57 24.64 0.55 6.61
CA THR A 57 23.88 -0.44 5.87
C THR A 57 24.34 -0.44 4.41
N VAL A 58 24.88 -1.57 3.95
CA VAL A 58 25.43 -1.75 2.60
C VAL A 58 24.52 -2.55 1.65
N LEU A 59 23.46 -3.13 2.21
CA LEU A 59 22.44 -3.90 1.50
C LEU A 59 21.04 -3.39 1.88
N PRO A 60 20.04 -3.49 0.98
CA PRO A 60 18.68 -3.08 1.27
C PRO A 60 18.09 -3.86 2.46
N ILE A 61 17.34 -3.17 3.32
CA ILE A 61 16.67 -3.76 4.48
C ILE A 61 15.16 -3.63 4.27
N ARG A 62 14.47 -4.77 4.19
CA ARG A 62 13.01 -4.81 4.18
C ARG A 62 12.45 -4.33 5.51
N SER A 63 11.34 -3.60 5.47
CA SER A 63 10.61 -3.26 6.68
C SER A 63 9.95 -4.49 7.30
N GLU A 64 9.98 -4.59 8.64
CA GLU A 64 9.25 -5.64 9.37
C GLU A 64 7.74 -5.58 9.09
N THR A 65 7.23 -4.40 8.77
CA THR A 65 5.81 -4.21 8.42
C THR A 65 5.53 -4.48 6.94
N ALA A 66 6.54 -4.73 6.11
CA ALA A 66 6.37 -4.92 4.67
C ALA A 66 5.44 -6.10 4.35
N ASP A 67 5.55 -7.18 5.13
CA ASP A 67 4.74 -8.39 4.96
C ASP A 67 3.27 -8.17 5.34
N ALA A 68 2.98 -7.16 6.16
CA ALA A 68 1.61 -6.78 6.53
C ALA A 68 0.94 -5.86 5.49
N LEU A 69 1.72 -5.25 4.58
CA LEU A 69 1.19 -4.30 3.60
C LEU A 69 0.13 -4.92 2.67
N PRO A 70 0.31 -6.13 2.10
CA PRO A 70 -0.73 -6.75 1.27
C PRO A 70 -2.05 -6.93 2.01
N VAL A 71 -1.99 -7.31 3.28
CA VAL A 71 -3.18 -7.46 4.14
C VAL A 71 -3.83 -6.09 4.38
N LYS A 72 -3.04 -5.06 4.68
CA LYS A 72 -3.52 -3.68 4.84
C LYS A 72 -4.28 -3.20 3.59
N TRP A 73 -3.70 -3.40 2.40
CA TRP A 73 -4.31 -3.01 1.13
C TRP A 73 -5.61 -3.78 0.85
N ALA A 74 -5.61 -5.09 1.11
CA ALA A 74 -6.79 -5.93 0.95
C ALA A 74 -7.93 -5.50 1.87
N ILE A 75 -7.64 -5.26 3.16
CA ILE A 75 -8.64 -4.80 4.13
C ILE A 75 -9.22 -3.44 3.71
N ALA A 76 -8.37 -2.49 3.29
CA ALA A 76 -8.82 -1.18 2.83
C ALA A 76 -9.75 -1.30 1.61
N GLY A 77 -9.39 -2.11 0.62
CA GLY A 77 -10.22 -2.38 -0.55
C GLY A 77 -11.56 -3.04 -0.18
N ILE A 78 -11.53 -4.11 0.63
CA ILE A 78 -12.75 -4.82 1.07
C ILE A 78 -13.68 -3.87 1.84
N ALA A 79 -13.14 -3.07 2.76
CA ALA A 79 -13.91 -2.10 3.53
C ALA A 79 -14.58 -1.08 2.61
N ALA A 80 -13.86 -0.53 1.63
CA ALA A 80 -14.42 0.41 0.66
C ALA A 80 -15.55 -0.21 -0.17
N GLY A 81 -15.33 -1.42 -0.71
CA GLY A 81 -16.35 -2.17 -1.46
C GLY A 81 -17.58 -2.44 -0.61
N ALA A 82 -17.41 -2.88 0.63
CA ALA A 82 -18.51 -3.13 1.56
C ALA A 82 -19.31 -1.86 1.88
N LEU A 83 -18.64 -0.72 2.06
CA LEU A 83 -19.30 0.57 2.27
C LEU A 83 -20.15 0.97 1.06
N VAL A 84 -19.58 0.90 -0.15
CA VAL A 84 -20.30 1.22 -1.40
C VAL A 84 -21.51 0.30 -1.55
N PHE A 85 -21.34 -1.01 -1.38
CA PHE A 85 -22.42 -1.99 -1.46
C PHE A 85 -23.53 -1.71 -0.43
N SER A 86 -23.15 -1.43 0.82
CA SER A 86 -24.11 -1.13 1.90
C SER A 86 -24.90 0.15 1.63
N SER A 87 -24.27 1.17 1.04
CA SER A 87 -24.91 2.44 0.69
C SER A 87 -25.95 2.27 -0.42
N MET A 88 -25.66 1.41 -1.40
CA MET A 88 -26.57 1.09 -2.50
C MET A 88 -27.77 0.26 -2.01
N ARG A 89 -27.53 -0.69 -1.09
CA ARG A 89 -28.60 -1.50 -0.49
C ARG A 89 -29.54 -0.65 0.38
N ARG A 90 -29.00 0.30 1.15
CA ARG A 90 -29.80 1.24 1.94
C ARG A 90 -30.67 2.14 1.08
N ARG A 91 -30.10 2.73 0.01
CA ARG A 91 -30.88 3.55 -0.95
C ARG A 91 -32.02 2.79 -1.61
N LYS A 92 -31.83 1.52 -1.96
CA LYS A 92 -32.90 0.68 -2.53
C LYS A 92 -34.00 0.31 -1.53
N ARG A 93 -33.74 0.35 -0.22
CA ARG A 93 -34.74 0.08 0.82
C ARG A 93 -35.55 1.32 1.21
N ALA A 94 -35.01 2.50 0.95
CA ALA A 94 -35.65 3.78 1.26
C ALA A 94 -36.47 4.36 0.11
N ALA A 95 -36.44 3.71 -1.07
CA ALA A 95 -37.20 4.04 -2.27
C ALA A 95 -38.19 2.91 -2.55
#